data_AF-G3IRY0-F1
#
_entry.id   AF-G3IRY0-F1
#
_cell.length_a   1.000
_cell.length_b   1.000
_cell.length_c   1.000
_cell.angle_alpha   90.00
_cell.angle_beta   90.00
_cell.angle_gamma   90.00
#
_symmetry.space_group_name_H-M   'P 1'
#
loop_
_entity.id
_entity.type
_entity.pdbx_description
1 polymer ?
#
loop_
_entity_poly.entity_id
_entity_poly.type
_entity_poly.pdbx_seq_one_letter_code
_entity_poly.pdbx_strand_id
1 'polypeptide(L)'
;MTEEFLIEWTFSPINYFEEPVEFRCRNETIRIDKGCAESRIPPDRYAPDHSICDQLHKELNLKFLAVQILNHQPYTLNNPSILQGNNITVAIEGLFCRTKISN
;
A
#
# COMPACT_ATOMS: atom_id res chain seq x y z
N MET A 1 -21.55 9.97 1.94
CA MET A 1 -20.10 9.96 2.22
C MET A 1 -19.66 8.51 2.06
N THR A 2 -18.86 8.21 1.04
CA THR A 2 -18.45 6.84 0.72
C THR A 2 -17.18 6.56 1.51
N GLU A 3 -17.17 5.54 2.36
CA GLU A 3 -16.03 5.22 3.22
C GLU A 3 -14.92 4.56 2.40
N GLU A 4 -13.88 5.28 2.00
CA GLU A 4 -12.77 4.72 1.21
C GLU A 4 -11.90 3.74 2.01
N PHE A 5 -11.30 2.78 1.32
CA PHE A 5 -10.24 1.94 1.85
C PHE A 5 -8.89 2.58 1.52
N LEU A 6 -8.10 2.89 2.55
CA LEU A 6 -6.72 3.32 2.42
C LEU A 6 -5.81 2.10 2.57
N ILE A 7 -5.06 1.78 1.53
CA ILE A 7 -4.00 0.78 1.58
C ILE A 7 -2.68 1.52 1.75
N GLU A 8 -1.91 1.13 2.76
CA GLU A 8 -0.64 1.75 3.12
C GLU A 8 0.48 0.71 3.14
N TRP A 9 1.63 1.07 2.57
CA TRP A 9 2.88 0.34 2.68
C TRP A 9 3.93 1.24 3.31
N THR A 10 4.81 0.66 4.12
CA THR A 10 6.02 1.34 4.59
C THR A 10 7.25 0.73 3.93
N PHE A 11 8.26 1.56 3.71
CA PHE A 11 9.50 1.11 3.09
C PHE A 11 10.73 1.77 3.72
N SER A 12 11.87 1.11 3.55
CA SER A 12 13.18 1.59 3.98
C SER A 12 14.19 1.39 2.84
N PRO A 13 15.11 2.33 2.60
CA PRO A 13 15.29 3.59 3.33
C PRO A 13 14.21 4.64 3.01
N ILE A 14 13.96 5.58 3.94
CA ILE A 14 12.90 6.60 3.82
C ILE A 14 13.08 7.51 2.58
N ASN A 15 14.33 7.72 2.18
CA ASN A 15 14.77 8.51 1.05
C ASN A 15 15.14 7.64 -0.17
N TYR A 16 14.54 6.44 -0.28
CA TYR A 16 14.80 5.55 -1.41
C TYR A 16 14.43 6.18 -2.75
N PHE A 17 13.38 6.99 -2.77
CA PHE A 17 13.03 7.87 -3.88
C PHE A 17 13.51 9.28 -3.57
N GLU A 18 14.13 9.92 -4.56
CA GLU A 18 14.68 11.27 -4.44
C GLU A 18 13.58 12.34 -4.30
N GLU A 19 12.42 12.08 -4.92
CA GLU A 19 11.25 12.95 -4.89
C GLU A 19 9.96 12.12 -4.73
N PRO A 20 8.84 12.74 -4.31
CA PRO A 20 7.56 12.05 -4.25
C PRO A 20 7.17 11.49 -5.63
N VAL A 21 6.76 10.22 -5.66
CA VAL A 21 6.37 9.54 -6.90
C VAL A 21 4.89 9.23 -6.87
N GLU A 22 4.18 9.53 -7.95
CA GLU A 22 2.81 9.09 -8.16
C GLU A 22 2.73 8.27 -9.45
N PHE A 23 2.08 7.11 -9.38
CA PHE A 23 1.80 6.33 -10.58
C PHE A 23 0.43 5.67 -10.51
N ARG A 24 -0.15 5.43 -11.68
CA ARG A 24 -1.42 4.73 -11.82
C ARG A 24 -1.19 3.24 -12.04
N CYS A 25 -1.90 2.44 -11.27
CA CYS A 25 -2.03 1.01 -11.47
C CYS A 25 -3.50 0.71 -11.77
N ARG A 26 -3.81 0.35 -13.03
CA ARG A 26 -5.18 0.20 -13.52
C ARG A 26 -6.00 1.47 -13.29
N ASN A 27 -6.94 1.45 -12.36
CA ASN A 27 -7.82 2.56 -12.03
C ASN A 27 -7.51 3.19 -10.66
N GLU A 28 -6.47 2.70 -9.98
CA GLU A 28 -6.05 3.16 -8.67
C GLU A 28 -4.75 3.94 -8.78
N THR A 29 -4.56 4.91 -7.89
CA THR A 29 -3.38 5.78 -7.86
C THR A 29 -2.57 5.45 -6.63
N ILE A 30 -1.31 5.07 -6.81
CA ILE A 30 -0.36 4.90 -5.72
C ILE A 30 0.50 6.16 -5.63
N ARG A 31 0.59 6.70 -4.42
CA ARG A 31 1.50 7.80 -4.06
C ARG A 31 2.59 7.27 -3.16
N ILE A 32 3.82 7.69 -3.39
CA ILE A 32 4.99 7.34 -2.59
C ILE A 32 5.58 8.65 -2.07
N ASP A 33 5.68 8.79 -0.75
CA ASP A 33 6.34 9.91 -0.10
C ASP A 33 6.89 9.50 1.28
N LYS A 34 8.07 10.00 1.64
CA LYS A 34 8.68 9.88 2.99
C LYS A 34 8.57 8.48 3.63
N GLY A 35 8.99 7.43 2.92
CA GLY A 35 8.98 6.06 3.47
C GLY A 35 7.61 5.41 3.54
N CYS A 36 6.58 6.04 2.98
CA CYS A 36 5.23 5.54 2.90
C CYS A 36 4.76 5.50 1.44
N ALA A 37 4.03 4.45 1.08
CA ALA A 37 3.25 4.42 -0.14
C ALA A 37 1.77 4.23 0.22
N GLU A 38 0.87 4.96 -0.43
CA GLU A 38 -0.56 4.88 -0.16
C GLU A 38 -1.39 4.79 -1.45
N SER A 39 -2.52 4.08 -1.36
CA SER A 39 -3.56 4.04 -2.38
C SER A 39 -4.93 4.13 -1.73
N ARG A 40 -5.82 4.95 -2.28
CA ARG A 40 -7.20 5.08 -1.81
C ARG A 40 -8.14 4.43 -2.80
N ILE A 41 -8.95 3.50 -2.31
CA ILE A 41 -9.80 2.64 -3.12
C ILE A 41 -11.25 2.83 -2.69
N PRO A 42 -12.14 3.20 -3.62
CA PRO A 42 -13.58 3.23 -3.37
C PRO A 42 -14.14 1.84 -2.99
N PRO A 43 -15.13 1.75 -2.09
CA PRO A 43 -15.72 0.46 -1.67
C PRO A 43 -16.28 -0.39 -2.80
N ASP A 44 -16.83 0.25 -3.84
CA ASP A 44 -17.37 -0.41 -5.03
C ASP A 44 -16.29 -1.12 -5.86
N ARG A 45 -15.01 -0.76 -5.65
CA ARG A 45 -13.85 -1.36 -6.33
C ARG A 45 -13.03 -2.27 -5.44
N TYR A 46 -13.13 -2.10 -4.13
CA TYR A 46 -12.51 -3.00 -3.17
C TYR A 46 -13.30 -4.31 -3.16
N ALA A 47 -12.89 -5.25 -4.02
CA ALA A 47 -13.56 -6.53 -4.18
C ALA A 47 -13.51 -7.36 -2.88
N PRO A 48 -14.50 -8.23 -2.62
CA PRO A 48 -14.47 -9.16 -1.49
C PRO A 48 -13.31 -10.16 -1.57
N ASP A 49 -12.73 -10.35 -2.76
CA ASP A 49 -11.49 -11.07 -2.98
C ASP A 49 -10.34 -10.05 -2.98
N HIS A 50 -9.55 -10.04 -1.91
CA HIS A 50 -8.46 -9.09 -1.58
C HIS A 50 -7.33 -9.00 -2.65
N SER A 51 -7.51 -9.65 -3.80
CA SER A 51 -6.66 -9.62 -4.99
C SER A 51 -6.20 -8.22 -5.42
N ILE A 52 -6.97 -7.16 -5.17
CA ILE A 52 -6.56 -5.78 -5.52
C ILE A 52 -5.34 -5.36 -4.71
N CYS A 53 -5.28 -5.75 -3.43
CA CYS A 53 -4.16 -5.44 -2.54
C CYS A 53 -2.88 -6.13 -3.01
N ASP A 54 -2.96 -7.43 -3.34
CA ASP A 54 -1.84 -8.21 -3.85
C ASP A 54 -1.32 -7.68 -5.19
N GLN A 55 -2.23 -7.25 -6.06
CA GLN A 55 -1.87 -6.66 -7.35
C GLN A 55 -1.14 -5.33 -7.16
N LEU A 56 -1.67 -4.43 -6.31
CA LEU A 56 -1.02 -3.17 -6.00
C LEU A 56 0.34 -3.37 -5.34
N HIS A 57 0.46 -4.33 -4.42
CA HIS A 57 1.73 -4.67 -3.79
C HIS A 57 2.75 -5.19 -4.81
N LYS A 58 2.36 -6.07 -5.74
CA LYS A 58 3.25 -6.56 -6.80
C LYS A 58 3.73 -5.44 -7.71
N GLU A 59 2.82 -4.58 -8.15
CA GLU A 59 3.15 -3.44 -9.02
C GLU A 59 4.06 -2.43 -8.30
N LEU A 60 3.79 -2.15 -7.02
CA LEU A 60 4.65 -1.33 -6.19
C LEU A 60 6.05 -1.94 -6.08
N ASN A 61 6.14 -3.23 -5.76
CA ASN A 61 7.41 -3.94 -5.65
C ASN A 61 8.21 -3.90 -6.96
N LEU A 62 7.56 -4.03 -8.12
CA LEU A 62 8.20 -3.88 -9.43
C LEU A 62 8.82 -2.49 -9.63
N LYS A 63 8.18 -1.42 -9.14
CA LYS A 63 8.76 -0.07 -9.18
C LYS A 63 10.00 0.05 -8.32
N PHE A 64 9.99 -0.50 -7.11
CA PHE A 64 11.17 -0.52 -6.26
C PHE A 64 12.31 -1.34 -6.86
N LEU A 65 12.03 -2.51 -7.43
CA LEU A 65 13.04 -3.32 -8.14
C LEU A 65 13.66 -2.56 -9.31
N ALA A 66 12.86 -1.82 -10.09
CA ALA A 66 13.37 -1.02 -11.19
C ALA A 66 14.36 0.05 -10.69
N VAL A 67 14.03 0.75 -9.59
CA VAL A 67 14.94 1.71 -8.96
C VAL A 67 16.18 1.01 -8.39
N GLN A 68 16.04 -0.18 -7.79
CA GLN A 68 17.17 -0.96 -7.29
C GLN A 68 18.16 -1.31 -8.40
N ILE A 69 17.66 -1.66 -9.59
CA ILE A 69 18.50 -1.97 -10.74
C ILE A 69 19.30 -0.73 -11.18
N LEU A 70 18.67 0.45 -11.15
CA LEU A 70 19.30 1.70 -11.59
C LEU A 70 20.30 2.25 -10.57
N ASN A 71 19.96 2.18 -9.28
CA ASN A 71 20.68 2.88 -8.22
C ASN A 71 21.56 1.92 -7.38
N HIS A 72 21.44 0.61 -7.60
CA HIS A 72 22.11 -0.45 -6.84
C HIS A 72 21.88 -0.39 -5.32
N GLN A 73 20.84 0.32 -4.90
CA GLN A 73 20.49 0.50 -3.51
C GLN A 73 19.44 -0.54 -3.11
N PRO A 74 19.68 -1.37 -2.09
CA PRO A 74 18.69 -2.30 -1.59
C PRO A 74 17.53 -1.55 -0.92
N TYR A 75 16.36 -2.17 -0.91
CA TYR A 75 15.18 -1.66 -0.20
C TYR A 75 14.48 -2.78 0.57
N THR A 76 13.67 -2.39 1.53
CA THR A 76 12.67 -3.22 2.17
C THR A 76 11.31 -2.60 1.93
N LEU A 77 10.36 -3.37 1.42
CA LEU A 77 8.96 -2.99 1.28
C LEU A 77 8.13 -3.91 2.18
N ASN A 78 7.41 -3.35 3.14
CA ASN A 78 6.59 -4.11 4.06
C ASN A 78 5.25 -4.49 3.43
N ASN A 79 4.58 -5.48 4.02
CA ASN A 79 3.23 -5.86 3.60
C ASN A 79 2.23 -4.70 3.79
N PRO A 80 1.20 -4.64 2.94
CA PRO A 80 0.17 -3.61 3.03
C PRO A 80 -0.63 -3.70 4.32
N SER A 81 -0.97 -2.55 4.88
CA SER A 81 -2.02 -2.38 5.89
C SER A 81 -3.25 -1.75 5.24
N ILE A 82 -4.45 -2.21 5.59
CA ILE A 82 -5.70 -1.71 5.03
C ILE A 82 -6.49 -0.98 6.12
N LEU A 83 -6.89 0.24 5.84
CA LEU A 83 -7.63 1.11 6.73
C LEU A 83 -8.98 1.40 6.09
N GLN A 84 -10.07 0.95 6.72
CA GLN A 84 -11.43 1.29 6.31
C GLN A 84 -11.98 2.24 7.37
N GLY A 85 -12.34 3.48 7.00
CA GLY A 85 -13.04 4.45 7.86
C GLY A 85 -12.85 4.28 9.39
N ASN A 86 -11.88 4.99 9.99
CA ASN A 86 -11.52 4.94 11.42
C ASN A 86 -11.22 3.54 12.02
N ASN A 87 -11.27 2.44 11.26
CA ASN A 87 -10.99 1.09 11.73
C ASN A 87 -9.79 0.49 10.95
N ILE A 88 -8.74 0.15 11.69
CA ILE A 88 -7.52 -0.47 11.15
C ILE A 88 -7.77 -1.97 10.93
N THR A 89 -7.64 -2.47 9.70
CA THR A 89 -7.63 -3.91 9.37
C THR A 89 -6.26 -4.28 8.80
N VAL A 90 -5.36 -4.78 9.65
CA VAL A 90 -4.06 -5.26 9.19
C VAL A 90 -4.23 -6.61 8.49
N ALA A 91 -3.88 -6.69 7.21
CA ALA A 91 -3.78 -7.95 6.49
C ALA A 91 -2.44 -8.62 6.84
N ILE A 92 -2.43 -9.36 7.95
CA ILE A 92 -1.35 -10.29 8.27
C ILE A 92 -1.74 -11.63 7.65
N GLU A 93 -0.83 -12.26 6.91
CA GLU A 93 -1.03 -13.57 6.29
C GLU A 93 -1.78 -14.53 7.25
N GLY A 94 -2.96 -14.98 6.82
CA GLY A 94 -3.65 -16.13 7.41
C GLY A 94 -4.40 -15.92 8.73
N LEU A 95 -4.38 -14.76 9.38
CA LEU A 95 -5.14 -14.53 10.62
C LEU A 95 -5.83 -13.16 10.63
N PHE A 96 -7.15 -13.18 10.45
CA PHE A 96 -8.04 -12.03 10.68
C PHE A 96 -7.99 -11.60 12.15
N CYS A 97 -7.09 -10.70 12.52
CA CYS A 97 -7.13 -10.01 13.80
C CYS A 97 -7.99 -8.75 13.68
N ARG A 98 -9.28 -8.86 14.01
CA ARG A 98 -10.15 -7.70 14.29
C ARG A 98 -9.76 -7.12 15.65
N THR A 99 -8.91 -6.10 15.69
CA THR A 99 -8.80 -5.26 16.90
C THR A 99 -9.83 -4.14 16.83
N LYS A 100 -10.96 -4.34 17.52
CA LYS A 100 -11.84 -3.23 17.90
C LYS A 100 -11.09 -2.34 18.89
N ILE A 101 -10.88 -1.08 18.54
CA ILE A 101 -10.57 -0.05 19.53
C ILE A 101 -11.92 0.37 20.12
N SER A 102 -12.24 -0.16 21.29
CA SER A 102 -13.33 0.35 22.11
C SER A 102 -12.85 1.65 22.77
N ASN A 103 -13.56 2.74 22.50
CA ASN A 103 -13.42 3.99 23.23
C ASN A 103 -14.04 3.85 24.64
#